data_AF-A0A2N5FK98-F1
#
_entry.id   AF-A0A2N5FK98-F1
#
_cell.length_a   1.000
_cell.length_b   1.000
_cell.length_c   1.000
_cell.angle_alpha   90.00
_cell.angle_beta   90.00
_cell.angle_gamma   90.00
#
_symmetry.space_group_name_H-M   'P 1'
#
loop_
_entity.id
_entity.type
_entity.pdbx_description
1 polymer ?
#
loop_
_entity_poly.entity_id
_entity_poly.type
_entity_poly.pdbx_seq_one_letter_code
_entity_poly.pdbx_strand_id
1 'polypeptide(L)'
;MLLRKLLIAAAVSLFINIIFFISVLVQSNTFHGLFSELTSLFIFISIFIFMLGLPVSILAYFIVRDMEDSRMAINFVIHIGSSVIIGILLFKILFFFVILTFVAGFLFFIGDEVFIFQNEHTRKTNKLWSAVSVLLLILVISAPILWFFPNQDANLNEADAIDKNLPPGLTLIWNESSIKNISPVHCKQEEKECQADRAPYKLPEAGANLEIVDSYYANTVEFEITNRIEEPSYEFFYLEGAKVKKIGLVDNKLVIPYGLKAQVMKGNLIWEDEVLSFSIAVK
;
A
#
# COMPACT_ATOMS: atom_id res chain seq x y z
N MET A 1 13.50 -29.41 28.17
CA MET A 1 13.81 -28.88 26.82
C MET A 1 12.56 -28.66 25.95
N LEU A 2 11.83 -29.70 25.52
CA LEU A 2 10.72 -29.57 24.55
C LEU A 2 9.62 -28.58 24.97
N LEU A 3 9.17 -28.63 26.24
CA LEU A 3 8.19 -27.68 26.76
C LEU A 3 8.66 -26.22 26.67
N ARG A 4 9.94 -25.96 26.96
CA ARG A 4 10.52 -24.60 26.83
C ARG A 4 10.52 -24.14 25.38
N LYS A 5 10.86 -25.03 24.44
CA LYS A 5 10.81 -24.74 22.98
C LYS A 5 9.39 -24.42 22.51
N LEU A 6 8.38 -25.16 23.00
CA LEU A 6 6.97 -24.88 22.71
C LEU A 6 6.53 -23.51 23.28
N LEU A 7 6.95 -23.17 24.49
CA LEU A 7 6.66 -21.87 25.09
C LEU A 7 7.34 -20.72 24.34
N ILE A 8 8.60 -20.90 23.90
CA ILE A 8 9.29 -19.95 23.04
C ILE A 8 8.51 -19.78 21.74
N ALA A 9 8.13 -20.86 21.05
CA ALA A 9 7.35 -20.78 19.82
C ALA A 9 6.02 -20.04 20.01
N ALA A 10 5.30 -20.31 21.11
CA ALA A 10 4.08 -19.60 21.46
C ALA A 10 4.30 -18.10 21.67
N ALA A 11 5.36 -17.73 22.40
CA ALA A 11 5.72 -16.34 22.67
C ALA A 11 6.14 -15.60 21.40
N VAL A 12 6.99 -16.21 20.56
CA VAL A 12 7.40 -15.66 19.25
C VAL A 12 6.18 -15.47 18.36
N SER A 13 5.32 -16.48 18.28
CA SER A 13 4.08 -16.43 17.51
C SER A 13 3.20 -15.25 17.94
N LEU A 14 2.91 -15.14 19.24
CA LEU A 14 2.10 -14.06 19.78
C LEU A 14 2.71 -12.69 19.49
N PHE A 15 4.03 -12.55 19.67
CA PHE A 15 4.73 -11.29 19.43
C PHE A 15 4.70 -10.87 17.95
N ILE A 16 4.95 -11.79 17.02
CA ILE A 16 4.86 -11.51 15.59
C ILE A 16 3.44 -11.12 15.17
N ASN A 17 2.41 -11.79 15.71
CA ASN A 17 1.03 -11.41 15.47
C ASN A 17 0.70 -10.01 16.00
N ILE A 18 1.24 -9.61 17.16
CA ILE A 18 1.07 -8.25 17.68
C ILE A 18 1.72 -7.23 16.74
N ILE A 19 2.94 -7.47 16.28
CA ILE A 19 3.61 -6.58 15.29
C ILE A 19 2.74 -6.46 14.04
N PHE A 20 2.27 -7.58 13.50
CA PHE A 20 1.43 -7.59 12.31
C PHE A 20 0.11 -6.83 12.56
N PHE A 21 -0.55 -7.07 13.70
CA PHE A 21 -1.78 -6.37 14.07
C PHE A 21 -1.60 -4.86 14.14
N ILE A 22 -0.55 -4.39 14.82
CA ILE A 22 -0.23 -2.96 14.90
C ILE A 22 0.04 -2.40 13.51
N SER A 23 0.76 -3.15 12.67
CA SER A 23 1.07 -2.73 11.30
C SER A 23 -0.19 -2.55 10.45
N VAL A 24 -1.15 -3.48 10.53
CA VAL A 24 -2.43 -3.34 9.85
C VAL A 24 -3.24 -2.17 10.43
N LEU A 25 -3.26 -2.03 11.76
CA LEU A 25 -4.03 -0.97 12.42
C LEU A 25 -3.54 0.43 12.03
N VAL A 26 -2.24 0.61 11.82
CA VAL A 26 -1.66 1.86 11.31
C VAL A 26 -2.09 2.14 9.87
N GLN A 27 -2.33 1.12 9.05
CA GLN A 27 -2.68 1.27 7.63
C GLN A 27 -4.18 1.40 7.35
N SER A 28 -5.04 0.77 8.15
CA SER A 28 -6.47 0.72 7.88
C SER A 28 -7.22 1.87 8.56
N ASN A 29 -7.82 2.78 7.78
CA ASN A 29 -8.71 3.83 8.29
C ASN A 29 -10.13 3.33 8.67
N THR A 30 -10.44 2.06 8.39
CA THR A 30 -11.79 1.48 8.60
C THR A 30 -11.70 0.17 9.36
N PHE A 31 -12.08 0.20 10.64
CA PHE A 31 -11.99 -0.93 11.56
C PHE A 31 -13.18 -1.90 11.49
N HIS A 32 -14.31 -1.47 10.91
CA HIS A 32 -15.56 -2.23 10.89
C HIS A 32 -15.64 -3.17 9.69
N GLY A 33 -14.95 -4.31 9.79
CA GLY A 33 -15.04 -5.43 8.82
C GLY A 33 -13.85 -6.39 8.89
N LEU A 34 -12.69 -5.90 9.32
CA LEU A 34 -11.41 -6.63 9.26
C LEU A 34 -11.23 -7.69 10.36
N PHE A 35 -12.03 -7.70 11.43
CA PHE A 35 -11.71 -8.51 12.61
C PHE A 35 -11.75 -10.03 12.37
N SER A 36 -12.72 -10.52 11.60
CA SER A 36 -12.83 -11.96 11.29
C SER A 36 -11.72 -12.44 10.34
N GLU A 37 -11.37 -11.62 9.36
CA GLU A 37 -10.28 -11.88 8.41
C GLU A 37 -8.92 -11.85 9.10
N LEU A 38 -8.70 -10.86 9.98
CA LEU A 38 -7.48 -10.74 10.79
C LEU A 38 -7.31 -11.91 11.77
N THR A 39 -8.40 -12.38 12.38
CA THR A 39 -8.34 -13.53 13.29
C THR A 39 -7.87 -14.78 12.54
N SER A 40 -8.43 -15.04 11.35
CA SER A 40 -8.04 -16.19 10.52
C SER A 40 -6.57 -16.09 10.08
N LEU A 41 -6.14 -14.88 9.71
CA LEU A 41 -4.76 -14.60 9.34
C LEU A 41 -3.80 -14.80 10.52
N PHE A 42 -4.17 -14.38 11.74
CA PHE A 42 -3.34 -14.59 12.94
C PHE A 42 -3.16 -16.07 13.29
N ILE A 43 -4.22 -16.85 13.15
CA ILE A 43 -4.14 -18.30 13.35
C ILE A 43 -3.19 -18.90 12.31
N PHE A 44 -3.31 -18.49 11.04
CA PHE A 44 -2.44 -18.96 9.97
C PHE A 44 -0.96 -18.61 10.21
N ILE A 45 -0.65 -17.35 10.54
CA ILE A 45 0.71 -16.91 10.88
C ILE A 45 1.25 -17.72 12.06
N SER A 46 0.43 -17.95 13.08
CA SER A 46 0.82 -18.74 14.25
C SER A 46 1.20 -20.17 13.87
N ILE A 47 0.32 -20.86 13.15
CA ILE A 47 0.57 -22.24 12.68
C ILE A 47 1.86 -22.28 11.86
N PHE A 48 2.06 -21.31 10.98
CA PHE A 48 3.25 -21.22 10.13
C PHE A 48 4.54 -21.07 10.95
N ILE A 49 4.55 -20.17 11.95
CA ILE A 49 5.70 -19.98 12.86
C ILE A 49 5.99 -21.26 13.64
N PHE A 50 4.96 -21.97 14.11
CA PHE A 50 5.13 -23.25 14.79
C PHE A 50 5.70 -24.32 13.86
N MET A 51 5.15 -24.48 12.66
CA MET A 51 5.54 -25.54 11.73
C MET A 51 6.97 -25.38 11.22
N LEU A 52 7.48 -24.16 11.07
CA LEU A 52 8.81 -23.91 10.55
C LEU A 52 9.83 -23.57 11.64
N GLY A 53 9.47 -22.70 12.58
CA GLY A 53 10.38 -22.22 13.61
C GLY A 53 10.71 -23.26 14.67
N LEU A 54 9.73 -24.07 15.10
CA LEU A 54 9.96 -25.08 16.15
C LEU A 54 10.94 -26.18 15.70
N PRO A 55 10.81 -26.80 14.50
CA PRO A 55 11.80 -27.77 14.04
C PRO A 55 13.21 -27.20 13.92
N VAL A 56 13.35 -25.97 13.39
CA VAL A 56 14.65 -25.28 13.30
C VAL A 56 15.24 -25.08 14.69
N SER A 57 14.44 -24.64 15.66
CA SER A 57 14.91 -24.43 17.03
C SER A 57 15.31 -25.74 17.73
N ILE A 58 14.58 -26.84 17.51
CA ILE A 58 14.96 -28.16 18.03
C ILE A 58 16.26 -28.63 17.39
N LEU A 59 16.39 -28.50 16.06
CA LEU A 59 17.60 -28.88 15.32
C LEU A 59 18.82 -28.06 15.78
N ALA A 60 18.66 -26.75 15.92
CA ALA A 60 19.69 -25.85 16.41
C ALA A 60 20.24 -26.32 17.76
N TYR A 61 19.36 -26.67 18.70
CA TYR A 61 19.77 -27.21 20.00
C TYR A 61 20.65 -28.44 19.87
N PHE A 62 20.25 -29.43 19.04
CA PHE A 62 21.06 -30.65 18.87
C PHE A 62 22.41 -30.38 18.23
N ILE A 63 22.50 -29.43 17.29
CA ILE A 63 23.76 -29.09 16.63
C ILE A 63 24.70 -28.37 17.61
N VAL A 64 24.19 -27.41 18.38
CA VAL A 64 25.04 -26.49 19.14
C VAL A 64 25.27 -26.89 20.59
N ARG A 65 24.51 -27.84 21.16
CA ARG A 65 24.56 -28.19 22.59
C ARG A 65 25.96 -28.59 23.10
N ASP A 66 26.76 -29.22 22.25
CA ASP A 66 28.09 -29.76 22.60
C ASP A 66 29.21 -28.78 22.18
N MET A 67 28.84 -27.59 21.69
CA MET A 67 29.78 -26.54 21.30
C MET A 67 29.91 -25.54 22.45
N GLU A 68 31.14 -25.17 22.81
CA GLU A 68 31.35 -24.19 23.89
C GLU A 68 31.48 -22.77 23.35
N ASP A 69 32.53 -22.48 22.57
CA ASP A 69 32.90 -21.10 22.21
C ASP A 69 32.16 -20.56 20.98
N SER A 70 31.82 -21.44 20.04
CA SER A 70 31.12 -21.06 18.80
C SER A 70 29.61 -21.22 18.87
N ARG A 71 29.08 -21.75 19.98
CA ARG A 71 27.66 -22.09 20.15
C ARG A 71 26.72 -20.97 19.74
N MET A 72 26.91 -19.80 20.32
CA MET A 72 26.03 -18.65 20.12
C MET A 72 26.07 -18.17 18.66
N ALA A 73 27.26 -18.12 18.06
CA ALA A 73 27.42 -17.71 16.67
C ALA A 73 26.75 -18.72 15.71
N ILE A 74 26.94 -20.02 15.95
CA ILE A 74 26.34 -21.07 15.12
C ILE A 74 24.82 -21.10 15.33
N ASN A 75 24.34 -20.94 16.56
CA ASN A 75 22.91 -20.85 16.87
C ASN A 75 22.25 -19.66 16.16
N PHE A 76 22.90 -18.49 16.18
CA PHE A 76 22.47 -17.31 15.44
C PHE A 76 22.40 -17.59 13.94
N VAL A 77 23.45 -18.18 13.35
CA VAL A 77 23.49 -18.50 11.91
C VAL A 77 22.39 -19.50 11.53
N ILE A 78 22.12 -20.51 12.35
CA ILE A 78 21.05 -21.47 12.08
C ILE A 78 19.69 -20.77 12.05
N HIS A 79 19.38 -19.98 13.07
CA HIS A 79 18.08 -19.30 13.18
C HIS A 79 17.88 -18.21 12.14
N ILE A 80 18.86 -17.31 11.98
CA ILE A 80 18.78 -16.19 11.05
C ILE A 80 18.94 -16.66 9.60
N GLY A 81 19.92 -17.53 9.35
CA GLY A 81 20.18 -18.04 8.00
C GLY A 81 18.97 -18.82 7.47
N SER A 82 18.41 -19.73 8.27
CA SER A 82 17.23 -20.48 7.84
C SER A 82 16.00 -19.59 7.67
N SER A 83 15.78 -18.61 8.56
CA SER A 83 14.62 -17.74 8.47
C SER A 83 14.67 -16.82 7.24
N VAL A 84 15.85 -16.28 6.91
CA VAL A 84 16.05 -15.47 5.69
C VAL A 84 15.85 -16.30 4.44
N ILE A 85 16.42 -17.51 4.39
CA ILE A 85 16.26 -18.41 3.23
C ILE A 85 14.79 -18.76 3.03
N ILE A 86 14.09 -19.17 4.09
CA ILE A 86 12.65 -19.48 4.05
C ILE A 86 11.85 -18.24 3.61
N GLY A 87 12.17 -17.07 4.19
CA GLY A 87 11.53 -15.81 3.84
C GLY A 87 11.65 -15.49 2.35
N ILE A 88 12.87 -15.53 1.81
CA ILE A 88 13.13 -15.24 0.39
C ILE A 88 12.43 -16.27 -0.50
N LEU A 89 12.50 -17.57 -0.17
CA LEU A 89 11.90 -18.63 -1.00
C LEU A 89 10.38 -18.51 -1.09
N LEU A 90 9.71 -18.21 0.02
CA LEU A 90 8.25 -18.19 0.10
C LEU A 90 7.66 -16.83 -0.30
N PHE A 91 8.33 -15.73 0.02
CA PHE A 91 7.77 -14.39 -0.16
C PHE A 91 8.40 -13.57 -1.29
N LYS A 92 9.55 -14.00 -1.84
CA LYS A 92 10.28 -13.45 -3.01
C LYS A 92 10.33 -11.91 -3.12
N ILE A 93 9.21 -11.30 -3.53
CA ILE A 93 9.04 -9.87 -3.85
C ILE A 93 8.47 -9.09 -2.65
N LEU A 94 7.79 -9.77 -1.72
CA LEU A 94 7.19 -9.13 -0.56
C LEU A 94 8.21 -8.99 0.58
N PHE A 95 9.08 -7.98 0.43
CA PHE A 95 10.18 -7.72 1.36
C PHE A 95 9.73 -7.63 2.83
N PHE A 96 8.54 -7.09 3.08
CA PHE A 96 7.95 -7.03 4.41
C PHE A 96 7.85 -8.40 5.10
N PHE A 97 7.35 -9.41 4.39
CA PHE A 97 7.24 -10.76 4.96
C PHE A 97 8.61 -11.43 5.16
N VAL A 98 9.61 -11.09 4.33
CA VAL A 98 11.00 -11.53 4.53
C VAL A 98 11.58 -10.93 5.82
N ILE A 99 11.33 -9.65 6.10
CA ILE A 99 11.71 -9.04 7.39
C ILE A 99 10.99 -9.75 8.54
N LEU A 100 9.69 -10.04 8.40
CA LEU A 100 8.93 -10.70 9.46
C LEU A 100 9.50 -12.09 9.79
N THR A 101 9.92 -12.85 8.79
CA THR A 101 10.62 -14.12 9.01
C THR A 101 11.98 -13.93 9.69
N PHE A 102 12.74 -12.90 9.30
CA PHE A 102 14.00 -12.55 9.96
C PHE A 102 13.80 -12.24 11.45
N VAL A 103 12.80 -11.40 11.77
CA VAL A 103 12.40 -11.06 13.14
C VAL A 103 12.04 -12.32 13.92
N ALA A 104 11.22 -13.21 13.34
CA ALA A 104 10.83 -14.46 13.99
C ALA A 104 12.04 -15.34 14.30
N GLY A 105 12.96 -15.52 13.35
CA GLY A 105 14.21 -16.27 13.55
C GLY A 105 15.07 -15.66 14.66
N PHE A 106 15.19 -14.33 14.68
CA PHE A 106 15.93 -13.63 15.73
C PHE A 106 15.32 -13.87 17.13
N LEU A 107 13.99 -13.83 17.24
CA LEU A 107 13.31 -14.09 18.52
C LEU A 107 13.46 -15.54 18.99
N PHE A 108 13.47 -16.51 18.07
CA PHE A 108 13.79 -17.90 18.40
C PHE A 108 15.23 -18.05 18.91
N PHE A 109 16.19 -17.38 18.28
CA PHE A 109 17.58 -17.35 18.74
C PHE A 109 17.71 -16.78 20.17
N ILE A 110 17.10 -15.62 20.42
CA ILE A 110 17.07 -15.01 21.76
C ILE A 110 16.41 -15.96 22.77
N GLY A 111 15.27 -16.54 22.39
CA GLY A 111 14.56 -17.49 23.23
C GLY A 111 15.43 -18.68 23.63
N ASP A 112 16.20 -19.21 22.68
CA ASP A 112 17.11 -20.33 22.93
C ASP A 112 18.27 -19.96 23.84
N GLU A 113 18.95 -18.84 23.58
CA GLU A 113 20.08 -18.42 24.43
C GLU A 113 19.63 -18.06 25.86
N VAL A 114 18.49 -17.39 26.02
CA VAL A 114 18.01 -16.92 27.33
C VAL A 114 17.32 -18.03 28.12
N PHE A 115 16.39 -18.78 27.52
CA PHE A 115 15.55 -19.70 28.31
C PHE A 115 16.09 -21.13 28.36
N ILE A 116 16.97 -21.50 27.42
CA ILE A 116 17.55 -22.85 27.35
C ILE A 116 18.99 -22.81 27.83
N PHE A 117 19.86 -22.06 27.15
CA PHE A 117 21.30 -22.17 27.39
C PHE A 117 21.82 -21.40 28.62
N GLN A 118 21.27 -20.24 28.97
CA GLN A 118 21.65 -19.52 30.20
C GLN A 118 21.35 -20.32 31.47
N ASN A 119 20.27 -21.11 31.48
CA ASN A 119 19.85 -21.90 32.65
C ASN A 119 20.63 -23.21 32.79
N GLU A 120 21.16 -23.76 31.69
CA GLU A 120 21.85 -25.05 31.69
C GLU A 120 23.37 -24.92 31.83
N HIS A 121 23.98 -23.80 31.44
CA HIS A 121 25.43 -23.59 31.56
C HIS A 121 25.72 -22.27 32.30
N THR A 122 26.27 -22.39 33.51
CA THR A 122 26.75 -21.29 34.39
C THR A 122 27.99 -20.58 33.82
N ARG A 123 27.96 -20.19 32.55
CA ARG A 123 29.04 -19.41 31.93
C ARG A 123 28.82 -17.92 32.21
N LYS A 124 29.90 -17.21 32.57
CA LYS A 124 29.93 -15.74 32.64
C LYS A 124 29.40 -15.20 31.31
N THR A 125 28.17 -14.69 31.31
CA THR A 125 27.56 -14.04 30.16
C THR A 125 28.49 -12.93 29.71
N ASN A 126 29.03 -13.07 28.50
CA ASN A 126 29.91 -12.07 27.94
C ASN A 126 29.06 -10.83 27.69
N LYS A 127 29.25 -9.78 28.52
CA LYS A 127 28.38 -8.58 28.55
C LYS A 127 28.21 -7.95 27.17
N LEU A 128 29.23 -8.07 26.31
CA LEU A 128 29.21 -7.61 24.92
C LEU A 128 28.07 -8.25 24.12
N TRP A 129 27.87 -9.56 24.24
CA TRP A 129 26.85 -10.30 23.49
C TRP A 129 25.44 -10.04 23.98
N SER A 130 25.26 -9.78 25.28
CA SER A 130 23.98 -9.30 25.82
C SER A 130 23.62 -7.92 25.25
N ALA A 131 24.59 -7.00 25.21
CA ALA A 131 24.39 -5.68 24.62
C ALA A 131 24.09 -5.74 23.11
N VAL A 132 24.82 -6.59 22.36
CA VAL A 132 24.58 -6.81 20.92
C VAL A 132 23.19 -7.40 20.67
N SER A 133 22.76 -8.35 21.51
CA SER A 133 21.42 -8.97 21.41
C SER A 133 20.30 -7.96 21.67
N VAL A 134 20.47 -7.08 22.66
CA VAL A 134 19.52 -6.00 22.96
C VAL A 134 19.51 -4.96 21.83
N LEU A 135 20.68 -4.57 21.31
CA LEU A 135 20.77 -3.63 20.19
C LEU A 135 20.11 -4.19 18.92
N LEU A 136 20.36 -5.46 18.61
CA LEU A 136 19.70 -6.16 17.51
C LEU A 136 18.20 -6.25 17.72
N LEU A 137 17.72 -6.53 18.94
CA LEU A 137 16.29 -6.54 19.24
C LEU A 137 15.66 -5.16 18.99
N ILE A 138 16.31 -4.07 19.43
CA ILE A 138 15.85 -2.71 19.18
C ILE A 138 15.82 -2.41 17.67
N LEU A 139 16.88 -2.76 16.93
CA LEU A 139 16.93 -2.58 15.47
C LEU A 139 15.84 -3.39 14.75
N VAL A 140 15.62 -4.63 15.17
CA VAL A 140 14.63 -5.55 14.59
C VAL A 140 13.20 -5.11 14.88
N ILE A 141 12.92 -4.56 16.06
CA ILE A 141 11.60 -4.02 16.41
C ILE A 141 11.37 -2.67 15.73
N SER A 142 12.41 -1.82 15.66
CA SER A 142 12.29 -0.51 15.02
C SER A 142 12.18 -0.58 13.51
N ALA A 143 12.78 -1.58 12.83
CA ALA A 143 12.75 -1.66 11.37
C ALA A 143 11.33 -1.77 10.75
N PRO A 144 10.43 -2.65 11.23
CA PRO A 144 9.04 -2.65 10.78
C PRO A 144 8.35 -1.32 11.09
N ILE A 145 8.53 -0.78 12.31
CA ILE A 145 7.88 0.47 12.73
C ILE A 145 8.35 1.64 11.85
N LEU A 146 9.66 1.76 11.57
CA LEU A 146 10.25 2.78 10.71
C LEU A 146 9.84 2.64 9.23
N TRP A 147 9.51 1.43 8.77
CA TRP A 147 8.92 1.23 7.44
C TRP A 147 7.44 1.63 7.42
N PHE A 148 6.71 1.34 8.49
CA PHE A 148 5.27 1.63 8.59
C PHE A 148 4.94 3.05 9.00
N PHE A 149 5.90 3.80 9.56
CA PHE A 149 5.86 5.24 9.40
C PHE A 149 5.93 5.46 7.90
N PRO A 150 4.86 5.91 7.24
CA PRO A 150 5.01 6.33 5.87
C PRO A 150 6.17 7.31 5.89
N ASN A 151 7.22 7.03 5.11
CA ASN A 151 7.92 8.11 4.46
C ASN A 151 6.81 8.85 3.72
N GLN A 152 6.16 9.80 4.40
CA GLN A 152 5.23 10.73 3.79
C GLN A 152 5.95 11.50 2.67
N ASP A 153 7.27 11.36 2.55
CA ASP A 153 8.09 11.96 1.51
C ASP A 153 8.55 10.99 0.41
N ALA A 154 8.48 9.66 0.54
CA ALA A 154 9.14 8.77 -0.45
C ALA A 154 8.27 8.38 -1.66
N ASN A 155 6.95 8.47 -1.54
CA ASN A 155 6.03 8.32 -2.69
C ASN A 155 5.49 9.66 -3.20
N LEU A 156 5.89 10.78 -2.58
CA LEU A 156 5.51 12.15 -2.99
C LEU A 156 6.58 12.84 -3.84
N ASN A 157 7.73 12.20 -4.11
CA ASN A 157 8.92 12.88 -4.64
C ASN A 157 9.37 12.52 -6.06
N GLU A 158 8.61 11.76 -6.86
CA GLU A 158 8.91 11.64 -8.31
C GLU A 158 7.73 11.94 -9.26
N ALA A 159 6.49 12.07 -8.77
CA ALA A 159 5.34 12.46 -9.61
C ALA A 159 4.65 13.78 -9.20
N ASP A 160 4.83 14.26 -7.96
CA ASP A 160 4.07 15.39 -7.39
C ASP A 160 4.95 16.58 -6.96
N ALA A 161 6.06 16.83 -7.64
CA ALA A 161 6.61 18.17 -7.61
C ALA A 161 5.61 19.07 -8.36
N ILE A 162 4.68 19.69 -7.62
CA ILE A 162 3.68 20.60 -8.15
C ILE A 162 4.40 21.78 -8.77
N ASP A 163 4.68 21.69 -10.07
CA ASP A 163 5.24 22.78 -10.83
C ASP A 163 4.07 23.64 -11.33
N LYS A 164 3.78 24.71 -10.59
CA LYS A 164 2.75 25.68 -10.97
C LYS A 164 3.04 26.37 -12.32
N ASN A 165 4.27 26.25 -12.85
CA ASN A 165 4.61 26.77 -14.18
C ASN A 165 4.13 25.85 -15.31
N LEU A 166 3.84 24.57 -15.03
CA LEU A 166 3.26 23.65 -15.98
C LEU A 166 1.72 23.79 -16.02
N PRO A 167 1.09 23.49 -17.17
CA PRO A 167 -0.37 23.42 -17.27
C PRO A 167 -0.93 22.33 -16.34
N PRO A 168 -2.16 22.49 -15.82
CA PRO A 168 -2.82 21.46 -15.05
C PRO A 168 -3.01 20.20 -15.90
N GLY A 169 -2.58 19.06 -15.37
CA GLY A 169 -2.84 17.76 -16.00
C GLY A 169 -4.13 17.15 -15.48
N LEU A 170 -4.79 16.35 -16.31
CA LEU A 170 -6.05 15.69 -15.99
C LEU A 170 -6.01 14.23 -16.38
N THR A 171 -6.27 13.36 -15.42
CA THR A 171 -6.60 11.95 -15.64
C THR A 171 -8.04 11.70 -15.23
N LEU A 172 -8.81 11.03 -16.08
CA LEU A 172 -10.19 10.62 -15.76
C LEU A 172 -10.21 9.13 -15.47
N ILE A 173 -10.85 8.77 -14.36
CA ILE A 173 -11.07 7.38 -13.96
C ILE A 173 -12.57 7.10 -14.12
N TRP A 174 -12.89 6.17 -15.02
CA TRP A 174 -14.25 5.72 -15.30
C TRP A 174 -14.40 4.28 -14.82
N ASN A 175 -15.25 4.05 -13.81
CA ASN A 175 -15.46 2.73 -13.21
C ASN A 175 -14.14 2.00 -12.93
N GLU A 176 -13.24 2.65 -12.19
CA GLU A 176 -11.92 2.10 -11.79
C GLU A 176 -10.91 1.92 -12.94
N SER A 177 -11.23 2.36 -14.17
CA SER A 177 -10.32 2.32 -15.32
C SER A 177 -9.98 3.72 -15.82
N SER A 178 -8.68 4.00 -16.02
CA SER A 178 -8.23 5.28 -16.58
C SER A 178 -8.54 5.37 -18.07
N ILE A 179 -9.17 6.48 -18.49
CA ILE A 179 -9.38 6.83 -19.90
C ILE A 179 -8.05 7.36 -20.44
N LYS A 180 -7.49 6.70 -21.46
CA LYS A 180 -6.11 6.97 -21.91
C LYS A 180 -6.03 8.10 -22.91
N ASN A 181 -7.07 8.30 -23.70
CA ASN A 181 -7.08 9.26 -24.80
C ASN A 181 -7.97 10.47 -24.47
N ILE A 182 -7.53 11.29 -23.52
CA ILE A 182 -8.12 12.59 -23.25
C ILE A 182 -7.15 13.64 -23.77
N SER A 183 -7.66 14.59 -24.54
CA SER A 183 -6.90 15.75 -25.00
C SER A 183 -7.46 17.01 -24.33
N PRO A 184 -7.02 17.33 -23.10
CA PRO A 184 -7.45 18.55 -22.45
C PRO A 184 -6.82 19.78 -23.12
N VAL A 185 -7.56 20.87 -23.16
CA VAL A 185 -7.14 22.18 -23.65
C VAL A 185 -7.06 23.12 -22.46
N HIS A 186 -5.86 23.65 -22.20
CA HIS A 186 -5.60 24.61 -21.13
C HIS A 186 -5.52 26.02 -21.69
N CYS A 187 -6.08 27.00 -20.97
CA CYS A 187 -5.90 28.41 -21.24
C CYS A 187 -5.89 29.23 -19.95
N LYS A 188 -5.26 30.41 -20.00
CA LYS A 188 -5.27 31.40 -18.91
C LYS A 188 -6.33 32.47 -19.18
N GLN A 189 -7.09 32.86 -18.16
CA GLN A 189 -8.21 33.81 -18.29
C GLN A 189 -7.79 35.20 -18.79
N GLU A 190 -6.52 35.59 -18.63
CA GLU A 190 -5.98 36.83 -19.18
C GLU A 190 -5.98 36.86 -20.72
N GLU A 191 -6.10 35.69 -21.37
CA GLU A 191 -6.19 35.55 -22.82
C GLU A 191 -7.64 35.78 -23.29
N LYS A 192 -7.83 36.65 -24.29
CA LYS A 192 -9.15 37.09 -24.80
C LYS A 192 -10.07 35.95 -25.29
N GLU A 193 -9.55 34.74 -25.48
CA GLU A 193 -10.27 33.58 -26.00
C GLU A 193 -10.39 32.44 -24.99
N CYS A 194 -10.00 32.65 -23.72
CA CYS A 194 -10.12 31.61 -22.70
C CYS A 194 -11.56 31.51 -22.18
N GLN A 195 -12.37 30.69 -22.84
CA GLN A 195 -13.74 30.40 -22.44
C GLN A 195 -13.94 28.90 -22.26
N ALA A 196 -14.67 28.53 -21.21
CA ALA A 196 -15.12 27.16 -20.98
C ALA A 196 -15.93 26.65 -22.18
N ASP A 197 -15.60 25.47 -22.68
CA ASP A 197 -16.37 24.80 -23.73
C ASP A 197 -17.65 24.21 -23.13
N ARG A 198 -18.80 24.71 -23.59
CA ARG A 198 -20.13 24.34 -23.07
C ARG A 198 -21.00 23.65 -24.12
N ALA A 199 -20.45 23.28 -25.27
CA ALA A 199 -21.20 22.79 -26.43
C ALA A 199 -21.02 21.27 -26.65
N PRO A 200 -21.80 20.40 -25.98
CA PRO A 200 -21.83 18.98 -26.29
C PRO A 200 -22.50 18.72 -27.65
N TYR A 201 -22.13 17.62 -28.31
CA TYR A 201 -22.61 17.26 -29.66
C TYR A 201 -22.89 15.76 -29.78
N LYS A 202 -23.66 15.36 -30.80
CA LYS A 202 -24.07 13.95 -31.00
C LYS A 202 -23.03 13.18 -31.79
N LEU A 203 -22.85 11.90 -31.46
CA LEU A 203 -22.05 10.97 -32.26
C LEU A 203 -22.92 10.26 -33.32
N PRO A 204 -22.34 9.81 -34.45
CA PRO A 204 -20.97 10.06 -34.89
C PRO A 204 -20.85 11.43 -35.59
N GLU A 205 -19.94 12.27 -35.11
CA GLU A 205 -19.49 13.45 -35.86
C GLU A 205 -18.17 13.10 -36.55
N ALA A 206 -17.98 13.52 -37.80
CA ALA A 206 -16.80 13.19 -38.58
C ALA A 206 -15.54 13.80 -37.93
N GLY A 207 -14.56 12.96 -37.57
CA GLY A 207 -13.24 13.40 -37.08
C GLY A 207 -13.01 13.30 -35.56
N ALA A 208 -13.98 12.85 -34.78
CA ALA A 208 -13.78 12.62 -33.34
C ALA A 208 -12.98 11.32 -33.08
N ASN A 209 -11.65 11.42 -32.99
CA ASN A 209 -10.78 10.36 -32.46
C ASN A 209 -10.85 10.32 -30.93
N LEU A 210 -12.04 10.10 -30.38
CA LEU A 210 -12.26 10.01 -28.93
C LEU A 210 -12.50 8.55 -28.52
N GLU A 211 -11.94 8.19 -27.36
CA GLU A 211 -12.25 6.91 -26.72
C GLU A 211 -13.73 6.93 -26.26
N ILE A 212 -14.52 6.01 -26.78
CA ILE A 212 -15.95 5.90 -26.47
C ILE A 212 -16.12 5.04 -25.23
N VAL A 213 -16.68 5.62 -24.18
CA VAL A 213 -16.97 4.93 -22.92
C VAL A 213 -18.44 4.52 -22.87
N ASP A 214 -18.70 3.29 -22.42
CA ASP A 214 -20.06 2.75 -22.33
C ASP A 214 -20.79 3.33 -21.11
N SER A 215 -21.98 3.88 -21.32
CA SER A 215 -22.83 4.53 -20.30
C SER A 215 -24.05 3.70 -19.87
N TYR A 216 -24.06 2.40 -20.14
CA TYR A 216 -25.21 1.52 -19.87
C TYR A 216 -25.60 1.42 -18.38
N TYR A 217 -24.68 1.70 -17.44
CA TYR A 217 -24.92 1.72 -15.99
C TYR A 217 -24.58 3.11 -15.40
N ALA A 218 -24.95 3.39 -14.13
CA ALA A 218 -24.51 4.63 -13.48
C ALA A 218 -23.01 4.53 -13.35
N ASN A 219 -22.35 5.34 -14.13
CA ASN A 219 -20.91 5.42 -14.11
C ASN A 219 -20.54 6.66 -13.34
N THR A 220 -19.64 6.46 -12.39
CA THR A 220 -18.99 7.54 -11.67
C THR A 220 -17.68 7.86 -12.38
N VAL A 221 -17.47 9.15 -12.65
CA VAL A 221 -16.17 9.65 -13.11
C VAL A 221 -15.49 10.32 -11.93
N GLU A 222 -14.26 9.89 -11.69
CA GLU A 222 -13.34 10.50 -10.74
C GLU A 222 -12.24 11.24 -11.51
N PHE A 223 -11.73 12.30 -10.89
CA PHE A 223 -10.76 13.23 -11.48
C PHE A 223 -9.48 13.18 -10.66
N GLU A 224 -8.36 12.94 -11.33
CA GLU A 224 -7.03 13.17 -10.76
C GLU A 224 -6.42 14.36 -11.47
N ILE A 225 -6.09 15.39 -10.69
CA ILE A 225 -5.53 16.65 -11.17
C ILE A 225 -4.07 16.71 -10.76
N THR A 226 -3.21 17.11 -11.68
CA THR A 226 -1.78 17.34 -11.42
C THR A 226 -1.41 18.80 -11.65
N ASN A 227 -0.30 19.24 -11.05
CA ASN A 227 0.25 20.60 -11.12
C ASN A 227 -0.59 21.70 -10.44
N ARG A 228 -1.70 21.39 -9.76
CA ARG A 228 -2.49 22.36 -8.96
C ARG A 228 -2.83 21.80 -7.58
N ILE A 229 -2.85 22.68 -6.59
CA ILE A 229 -3.22 22.35 -5.19
C ILE A 229 -4.65 22.80 -4.91
N GLU A 230 -5.04 23.92 -5.51
CA GLU A 230 -6.36 24.51 -5.35
C GLU A 230 -7.41 23.65 -6.06
N GLU A 231 -8.52 23.37 -5.36
CA GLU A 231 -9.67 22.66 -5.95
C GLU A 231 -10.39 23.55 -6.97
N PRO A 232 -10.56 23.09 -8.23
CA PRO A 232 -11.28 23.86 -9.24
C PRO A 232 -12.80 23.86 -9.00
N SER A 233 -13.48 24.81 -9.63
CA SER A 233 -14.91 24.68 -9.90
C SER A 233 -15.14 23.79 -11.10
N TYR A 234 -16.12 22.90 -11.01
CA TYR A 234 -16.41 21.92 -12.06
C TYR A 234 -17.66 22.30 -12.85
N GLU A 235 -17.57 22.31 -14.19
CA GLU A 235 -18.73 22.45 -15.08
C GLU A 235 -18.79 21.35 -16.13
N PHE A 236 -19.85 20.54 -16.09
CA PHE A 236 -20.06 19.44 -17.03
C PHE A 236 -21.35 19.64 -17.83
N PHE A 237 -21.28 19.46 -19.14
CA PHE A 237 -22.39 19.66 -20.06
C PHE A 237 -22.65 18.42 -20.92
N TYR A 238 -23.92 18.07 -21.08
CA TYR A 238 -24.39 16.95 -21.91
C TYR A 238 -25.69 17.33 -22.64
N LEU A 239 -26.06 16.53 -23.65
CA LEU A 239 -27.33 16.64 -24.35
C LEU A 239 -28.36 15.69 -23.74
N GLU A 240 -29.52 16.25 -23.39
CA GLU A 240 -30.75 15.50 -23.17
C GLU A 240 -31.72 15.84 -24.32
N GLY A 241 -31.77 14.96 -25.32
CA GLY A 241 -32.53 15.18 -26.54
C GLY A 241 -31.91 16.26 -27.44
N ALA A 242 -32.40 17.50 -27.30
CA ALA A 242 -31.90 18.67 -28.03
C ALA A 242 -31.47 19.82 -27.10
N LYS A 243 -31.56 19.61 -25.78
CA LYS A 243 -31.23 20.63 -24.78
C LYS A 243 -29.86 20.30 -24.18
N VAL A 244 -29.01 21.33 -24.06
CA VAL A 244 -27.79 21.25 -23.26
C VAL A 244 -28.18 21.35 -21.79
N LYS A 245 -27.70 20.41 -20.97
CA LYS A 245 -27.89 20.39 -19.52
C LYS A 245 -26.55 20.38 -18.80
N LYS A 246 -26.51 21.03 -17.63
CA LYS A 246 -25.36 21.00 -16.71
C LYS A 246 -25.53 19.87 -15.70
N ILE A 247 -24.45 19.14 -15.41
CA ILE A 247 -24.37 18.16 -14.31
C ILE A 247 -23.48 18.73 -13.21
N GLY A 248 -23.90 18.53 -11.95
CA GLY A 248 -23.11 18.83 -10.77
C GLY A 248 -22.45 17.57 -10.20
N LEU A 249 -21.47 17.76 -9.34
CA LEU A 249 -20.85 16.67 -8.58
C LEU A 249 -21.74 16.22 -7.42
N VAL A 250 -21.68 14.93 -7.11
CA VAL A 250 -22.23 14.32 -5.89
C VAL A 250 -21.09 13.61 -5.19
N ASP A 251 -20.75 14.03 -3.97
CA ASP A 251 -19.63 13.48 -3.18
C ASP A 251 -18.30 13.44 -3.97
N ASN A 252 -17.95 14.55 -4.64
CA ASN A 252 -16.77 14.70 -5.51
C ASN A 252 -16.71 13.77 -6.73
N LYS A 253 -17.81 13.06 -7.04
CA LYS A 253 -17.91 12.22 -8.23
C LYS A 253 -18.88 12.82 -9.22
N LEU A 254 -18.54 12.73 -10.50
CA LEU A 254 -19.49 13.04 -11.57
C LEU A 254 -20.34 11.81 -11.84
N VAL A 255 -21.63 11.90 -11.54
CA VAL A 255 -22.59 10.83 -11.80
C VAL A 255 -23.21 11.04 -13.17
N ILE A 256 -22.90 10.16 -14.12
CA ILE A 256 -23.42 10.23 -15.48
C ILE A 256 -24.87 9.72 -15.49
N PRO A 257 -25.84 10.50 -16.04
CA PRO A 257 -27.22 10.06 -16.17
C PRO A 257 -27.33 8.78 -17.01
N TYR A 258 -28.30 7.93 -16.66
CA TYR A 258 -28.57 6.72 -17.42
C TYR A 258 -29.23 7.00 -18.77
N GLY A 259 -28.98 6.13 -19.74
CA GLY A 259 -29.71 6.12 -21.01
C GLY A 259 -29.37 7.30 -21.93
N LEU A 260 -28.17 7.87 -21.78
CA LEU A 260 -27.68 8.88 -22.71
C LEU A 260 -27.54 8.27 -24.11
N LYS A 261 -27.98 9.02 -25.11
CA LYS A 261 -27.67 8.68 -26.51
C LYS A 261 -26.21 8.99 -26.78
N ALA A 262 -25.61 8.27 -27.72
CA ALA A 262 -24.23 8.46 -28.14
C ALA A 262 -23.91 9.94 -28.42
N GLN A 263 -22.96 10.50 -27.66
CA GLN A 263 -22.66 11.93 -27.66
C GLN A 263 -21.28 12.22 -27.08
N VAL A 264 -20.82 13.45 -27.27
CA VAL A 264 -19.66 14.00 -26.60
C VAL A 264 -20.10 14.98 -25.54
N MET A 265 -19.74 14.68 -24.29
CA MET A 265 -19.89 15.54 -23.14
C MET A 265 -18.71 16.50 -23.04
N LYS A 266 -18.94 17.70 -22.49
CA LYS A 266 -17.91 18.72 -22.26
C LYS A 266 -17.68 18.91 -20.77
N GLY A 267 -16.43 18.81 -20.34
CA GLY A 267 -16.01 19.06 -18.96
C GLY A 267 -15.09 20.27 -18.89
N ASN A 268 -15.23 21.06 -17.84
CA ASN A 268 -14.37 22.21 -17.55
C ASN A 268 -13.98 22.20 -16.08
N LEU A 269 -12.68 22.35 -15.81
CA LEU A 269 -12.12 22.66 -14.50
C LEU A 269 -11.71 24.12 -14.52
N ILE A 270 -12.25 24.92 -13.60
CA ILE A 270 -12.10 26.37 -13.58
C ILE A 270 -11.43 26.79 -12.27
N TRP A 271 -10.23 27.37 -12.38
CA TRP A 271 -9.54 28.06 -11.29
C TRP A 271 -9.75 29.58 -11.40
N GLU A 272 -9.19 30.34 -10.46
CA GLU A 272 -9.30 31.80 -10.47
C GLU A 272 -8.73 32.43 -11.75
N ASP A 273 -7.61 31.91 -12.28
CA ASP A 273 -6.86 32.50 -13.38
C ASP A 273 -6.74 31.60 -14.63
N GLU A 274 -7.31 30.40 -14.62
CA GLU A 274 -7.17 29.44 -15.71
C GLU A 274 -8.36 28.50 -15.86
N VAL A 275 -8.47 27.90 -17.05
CA VAL A 275 -9.51 26.93 -17.41
C VAL A 275 -8.87 25.74 -18.13
N LEU A 276 -9.29 24.54 -17.74
CA LEU A 276 -8.95 23.29 -18.42
C LEU A 276 -10.24 22.65 -18.97
N SER A 277 -10.38 22.61 -20.29
CA SER A 277 -11.53 22.06 -21.00
C SER A 277 -11.21 20.73 -21.64
N PHE A 278 -12.13 19.77 -21.62
CA PHE A 278 -11.93 18.45 -22.20
C PHE A 278 -13.25 17.83 -22.66
N SER A 279 -13.15 16.74 -23.43
CA SER A 279 -14.30 16.06 -24.03
C SER A 279 -14.30 14.58 -23.67
N ILE A 280 -15.47 14.04 -23.35
CA ILE A 280 -15.68 12.60 -23.10
C ILE A 280 -16.73 12.10 -24.09
N ALA A 281 -16.41 11.07 -24.87
CA ALA A 281 -17.38 10.41 -25.74
C ALA A 281 -18.09 9.29 -24.97
N VAL A 282 -19.42 9.33 -24.91
CA VAL A 282 -20.24 8.31 -24.24
C VAL A 282 -21.18 7.65 -25.25
N LYS A 283 -21.50 6.37 -25.04
CA LYS A 283 -22.47 5.61 -25.85
C LYS A 283 -23.43 4.80 -24.99
#